data_AF-A0A838NLZ5-F1
#
_entry.id   AF-A0A838NLZ5-F1
#
_cell.length_a   1.000
_cell.length_b   1.000
_cell.length_c   1.000
_cell.angle_alpha   90.00
_cell.angle_beta   90.00
_cell.angle_gamma   90.00
#
_symmetry.space_group_name_H-M   'P 1'
#
loop_
_entity.id
_entity.type
_entity.pdbx_description
1 polymer ?
#
loop_
_entity_poly.entity_id
_entity_poly.type
_entity_poly.pdbx_seq_one_letter_code
_entity_poly.pdbx_strand_id
1 'polypeptide(L)'
;MLVWSPLLVAILATDPTQVATDPRVTVAVDSSRKELVITAGPFELPNMPPMQDHGMMDLGTSHDTPIQRFEWPIDGWLRGFELELVDAQGNPVPRNVIHHMIMVNFSRRMLLYPASERLMGAGTETEDIKVPKSIGVPMKPGMKLGMYVAWHNDTGKDLHGVQMKLRMLWTP
;
A
#
# COMPACT_ATOMS: atom_id res chain seq x y z
N MET A 1 -62.00 14.71 -21.65
CA MET A 1 -60.96 15.18 -20.71
C MET A 1 -60.35 13.97 -20.04
N LEU A 2 -59.17 13.54 -20.45
CA LEU A 2 -58.35 12.58 -19.70
C LEU A 2 -56.88 12.97 -19.86
N VAL A 3 -56.23 13.08 -18.73
CA VAL A 3 -55.00 13.82 -18.46
C VAL A 3 -53.80 12.95 -18.82
N TRP A 4 -52.92 13.43 -19.69
CA TRP A 4 -51.61 12.80 -19.91
C TRP A 4 -50.70 13.13 -18.72
N SER A 5 -50.36 12.12 -17.91
CA SER A 5 -49.28 12.20 -16.94
C SER A 5 -47.96 11.86 -17.63
N PRO A 6 -46.94 12.73 -17.61
CA PRO A 6 -45.60 12.33 -18.00
C PRO A 6 -44.99 11.53 -16.83
N LEU A 7 -44.56 10.29 -17.09
CA LEU A 7 -43.64 9.61 -16.19
C LEU A 7 -42.31 10.39 -16.22
N LEU A 8 -41.94 10.99 -15.08
CA LEU A 8 -40.57 11.42 -14.85
C LEU A 8 -39.69 10.18 -14.76
N VAL A 9 -38.82 9.97 -15.75
CA VAL A 9 -37.67 9.08 -15.62
C VAL A 9 -36.63 9.85 -14.80
N ALA A 10 -36.49 9.51 -13.52
CA ALA A 10 -35.36 9.95 -12.73
C ALA A 10 -34.13 9.19 -13.23
N ILE A 11 -33.31 9.84 -14.07
CA ILE A 11 -31.96 9.36 -14.36
C ILE A 11 -31.16 9.63 -13.08
N LEU A 12 -30.89 8.57 -12.31
CA LEU A 12 -29.85 8.63 -11.29
C LEU A 12 -28.53 8.88 -12.04
N ALA A 13 -28.03 10.10 -11.98
CA ALA A 13 -26.69 10.42 -12.43
C ALA A 13 -25.71 9.65 -11.54
N THR A 14 -25.20 8.52 -12.02
CA THR A 14 -24.00 7.91 -11.46
C THR A 14 -22.85 8.86 -11.74
N ASP A 15 -22.25 9.41 -10.70
CA ASP A 15 -21.07 10.29 -10.80
C ASP A 15 -19.96 9.53 -11.57
N PRO A 16 -19.57 9.97 -12.79
CA PRO A 16 -18.60 9.25 -13.61
C PRO A 16 -17.18 9.26 -13.01
N THR A 17 -16.97 9.94 -11.89
CA THR A 17 -15.68 10.06 -11.21
C THR A 17 -15.38 8.94 -10.22
N GLN A 18 -16.34 8.06 -9.89
CA GLN A 18 -16.15 7.05 -8.85
C GLN A 18 -16.18 5.62 -9.41
N VAL A 19 -15.31 5.32 -10.37
CA VAL A 19 -14.89 3.93 -10.57
C VAL A 19 -13.82 3.66 -9.51
N ALA A 20 -14.21 3.01 -8.41
CA ALA A 20 -13.23 2.44 -7.48
C ALA A 20 -12.39 1.42 -8.25
N THR A 21 -11.22 1.85 -8.75
CA THR A 21 -10.27 0.93 -9.36
C THR A 21 -9.58 0.20 -8.23
N ASP A 22 -9.62 -1.13 -8.25
CA ASP A 22 -8.82 -1.94 -7.35
C ASP A 22 -7.37 -1.40 -7.30
N PRO A 23 -6.76 -1.30 -6.11
CA PRO A 23 -5.40 -0.84 -5.98
C PRO A 23 -4.50 -1.67 -6.90
N ARG A 24 -3.74 -0.97 -7.75
CA ARG A 24 -2.78 -1.58 -8.67
C ARG A 24 -1.40 -1.40 -8.11
N VAL A 25 -0.54 -2.39 -8.34
CA VAL A 25 0.89 -2.30 -8.05
C VAL A 25 1.68 -2.21 -9.34
N THR A 26 2.63 -1.28 -9.40
CA THR A 26 3.60 -1.15 -10.49
C THR A 26 5.00 -1.15 -9.92
N VAL A 27 5.95 -1.62 -10.73
CA VAL A 27 7.35 -1.72 -10.35
C VAL A 27 8.20 -1.07 -11.45
N ALA A 28 9.05 -0.13 -11.06
CA ALA A 28 10.00 0.52 -11.95
C ALA A 28 11.43 0.37 -11.39
N VAL A 29 12.41 0.21 -12.26
CA VAL A 29 13.82 0.08 -11.87
C VAL A 29 14.56 1.34 -12.27
N ASP A 30 15.17 2.03 -11.30
CA ASP A 30 16.14 3.09 -11.55
C ASP A 30 17.56 2.55 -11.27
N SER A 31 18.19 2.06 -12.33
CA SER A 31 19.53 1.50 -12.26
C SER A 31 20.62 2.55 -12.02
N SER A 32 20.35 3.83 -12.27
CA SER A 32 21.29 4.93 -12.05
C SER A 32 21.40 5.28 -10.56
N ARG A 33 20.27 5.20 -9.85
CA ARG A 33 20.18 5.44 -8.41
C ARG A 33 20.31 4.17 -7.57
N LYS A 34 20.30 2.98 -8.21
CA LYS A 34 20.21 1.68 -7.53
C LYS A 34 18.98 1.59 -6.64
N GLU A 35 17.87 2.02 -7.22
CA GLU A 35 16.55 2.01 -6.60
C GLU A 35 15.60 1.16 -7.44
N LEU A 36 14.67 0.51 -6.77
CA LEU A 36 13.47 -0.09 -7.37
C LEU A 36 12.27 0.58 -6.72
N VAL A 37 11.40 1.18 -7.52
CA VAL A 37 10.25 1.94 -7.04
C VAL A 37 8.99 1.10 -7.22
N ILE A 38 8.38 0.71 -6.11
CA ILE A 38 7.08 0.04 -6.08
C ILE A 38 6.03 1.09 -5.80
N THR A 39 5.06 1.25 -6.70
CA THR A 39 3.91 2.15 -6.47
C THR A 39 2.66 1.32 -6.30
N ALA A 40 1.90 1.57 -5.23
CA ALA A 40 0.61 0.95 -4.99
C ALA A 40 -0.49 1.97 -4.73
N GLY A 41 -1.69 1.67 -5.20
CA GLY A 41 -2.88 2.51 -5.08
C GLY A 41 -3.63 2.62 -6.42
N PRO A 42 -4.59 3.55 -6.54
CA PRO A 42 -5.04 4.47 -5.51
C PRO A 42 -5.69 3.77 -4.31
N PHE A 43 -5.57 4.36 -3.12
CA PHE A 43 -6.28 3.95 -1.92
C PHE A 43 -7.24 5.06 -1.46
N GLU A 44 -8.42 4.65 -1.00
CA GLU A 44 -9.41 5.51 -0.38
C GLU A 44 -9.35 5.30 1.13
N LEU A 45 -8.96 6.33 1.89
CA LEU A 45 -8.71 6.24 3.32
C LEU A 45 -9.71 7.13 4.07
N PRO A 46 -10.83 6.56 4.56
CA PRO A 46 -11.78 7.33 5.37
C PRO A 46 -11.12 7.79 6.68
N ASN A 47 -11.51 8.96 7.17
CA ASN A 47 -11.06 9.47 8.44
C ASN A 47 -11.55 8.57 9.59
N MET A 48 -10.63 8.14 10.44
CA MET A 48 -10.88 7.30 11.60
C MET A 48 -10.50 8.07 12.88
N PRO A 49 -11.45 8.80 13.50
CA PRO A 49 -11.18 9.49 14.75
C PRO A 49 -10.87 8.50 15.88
N PRO A 50 -10.19 8.94 16.97
CA PRO A 50 -9.87 8.08 18.10
C PRO A 50 -11.13 7.39 18.65
N MET A 51 -11.11 6.06 18.74
CA MET A 51 -12.20 5.30 19.34
C MET A 51 -12.32 5.65 20.83
N GLN A 52 -13.43 6.28 21.22
CA GLN A 52 -13.70 6.67 22.61
C GLN A 52 -14.24 5.53 23.48
N ASP A 53 -14.50 4.35 22.90
CA ASP A 53 -15.06 3.22 23.66
C ASP A 53 -14.45 1.90 23.19
N HIS A 54 -14.05 1.05 24.15
CA HIS A 54 -13.44 -0.27 23.94
C HIS A 54 -14.45 -1.31 23.45
N GLY A 55 -15.15 -1.02 22.36
CA GLY A 55 -15.81 -2.05 21.57
C GLY A 55 -14.72 -2.88 20.90
N MET A 56 -14.56 -4.13 21.35
CA MET A 56 -13.72 -5.15 20.71
C MET A 56 -14.23 -5.42 19.28
N MET A 57 -14.02 -4.49 18.38
CA MET A 57 -14.12 -4.69 16.95
C MET A 57 -12.92 -5.56 16.58
N ASP A 58 -13.23 -6.69 15.96
CA ASP A 58 -12.33 -7.75 15.51
C ASP A 58 -10.88 -7.26 15.25
N LEU A 59 -9.99 -7.48 16.23
CA LEU A 59 -8.56 -7.19 16.13
C LEU A 59 -7.86 -8.05 15.04
N GLY A 60 -8.61 -8.86 14.29
CA GLY A 60 -8.16 -9.60 13.12
C GLY A 60 -8.35 -8.90 11.76
N THR A 61 -9.07 -7.77 11.69
CA THR A 61 -9.31 -7.05 10.42
C THR A 61 -8.29 -5.93 10.13
N SER A 62 -7.19 -5.84 10.87
CA SER A 62 -6.19 -4.77 10.72
C SER A 62 -5.34 -4.86 9.43
N HIS A 63 -5.82 -5.48 8.36
CA HIS A 63 -5.13 -5.62 7.07
C HIS A 63 -6.12 -5.37 5.91
N ASP A 64 -6.76 -4.19 5.89
CA ASP A 64 -7.87 -3.86 4.99
C ASP A 64 -7.51 -3.72 3.50
N THR A 65 -6.24 -3.89 3.10
CA THR A 65 -5.88 -3.95 1.69
C THR A 65 -5.71 -5.39 1.19
N PRO A 66 -6.30 -5.75 0.03
CA PRO A 66 -5.90 -6.95 -0.68
C PRO A 66 -4.37 -7.00 -0.88
N ILE A 67 -3.78 -8.19 -0.81
CA ILE A 67 -2.34 -8.37 -1.02
C ILE A 67 -1.97 -7.89 -2.44
N GLN A 68 -1.15 -6.85 -2.49
CA GLN A 68 -0.61 -6.23 -3.69
C GLN A 68 0.58 -7.08 -4.17
N ARG A 69 0.36 -7.96 -5.16
CA ARG A 69 1.36 -8.93 -5.63
C ARG A 69 2.17 -8.41 -6.81
N PHE A 70 3.48 -8.66 -6.79
CA PHE A 70 4.38 -8.32 -7.88
C PHE A 70 5.58 -9.28 -7.93
N GLU A 71 6.32 -9.26 -9.03
CA GLU A 71 7.57 -10.01 -9.17
C GLU A 71 8.77 -9.08 -9.02
N TRP A 72 9.79 -9.55 -8.31
CA TRP A 72 11.06 -8.84 -8.20
C TRP A 72 11.83 -8.93 -9.53
N PRO A 73 12.30 -7.81 -10.12
CA PRO A 73 12.82 -7.79 -11.49
C PRO A 73 14.36 -7.84 -11.61
N ILE A 74 15.11 -7.69 -10.51
CA ILE A 74 16.57 -7.51 -10.56
C ILE A 74 17.31 -8.53 -9.69
N ASP A 75 18.57 -8.79 -10.02
CA ASP A 75 19.48 -9.58 -9.17
C ASP A 75 20.27 -8.65 -8.25
N GLY A 76 20.51 -9.09 -7.01
CA GLY A 76 21.34 -8.36 -6.05
C GLY A 76 20.82 -8.42 -4.61
N TRP A 77 21.24 -7.44 -3.81
CA TRP A 77 20.96 -7.37 -2.38
C TRP A 77 20.02 -6.20 -2.07
N LEU A 78 18.87 -6.50 -1.47
CA LEU A 78 18.01 -5.48 -0.86
C LEU A 78 18.66 -4.97 0.43
N ARG A 79 18.79 -3.65 0.58
CA ARG A 79 19.53 -3.03 1.69
C ARG A 79 18.74 -1.97 2.47
N GLY A 80 17.49 -1.76 2.14
CA GLY A 80 16.72 -0.71 2.76
C GLY A 80 15.56 -0.25 1.89
N PHE A 81 14.81 0.68 2.44
CA PHE A 81 13.68 1.28 1.76
C PHE A 81 13.43 2.70 2.26
N GLU A 82 12.81 3.49 1.39
CA GLU A 82 12.19 4.77 1.73
C GLU A 82 10.71 4.70 1.35
N LEU A 83 9.83 5.20 2.23
CA LEU A 83 8.39 5.18 1.98
C LEU A 83 7.82 6.60 1.94
N GLU A 84 7.11 6.89 0.86
CA GLU A 84 6.42 8.15 0.59
C GLU A 84 4.94 7.87 0.32
N LEU A 85 4.07 8.75 0.82
CA LEU A 85 2.64 8.77 0.50
C LEU A 85 2.29 10.10 -0.15
N VAL A 86 1.46 10.04 -1.20
CA VAL A 86 0.89 11.23 -1.85
C VAL A 86 -0.61 11.03 -2.10
N ASP A 87 -1.39 12.11 -2.07
CA ASP A 87 -2.82 12.09 -2.45
C ASP A 87 -3.01 12.12 -3.98
N ALA A 88 -4.26 12.09 -4.44
CA ALA A 88 -4.61 12.17 -5.86
C ALA A 88 -4.08 13.43 -6.58
N GLN A 89 -3.81 14.50 -5.84
CA GLN A 89 -3.29 15.77 -6.35
C GLN A 89 -1.75 15.82 -6.27
N GLY A 90 -1.11 14.79 -5.72
CA GLY A 90 0.34 14.71 -5.54
C GLY A 90 0.84 15.42 -4.27
N ASN A 91 -0.04 15.85 -3.38
CA ASN A 91 0.39 16.45 -2.11
C ASN A 91 0.91 15.36 -1.17
N PRO A 92 1.96 15.64 -0.37
CA PRO A 92 2.43 14.71 0.64
C PRO A 92 1.34 14.34 1.64
N VAL A 93 1.18 13.05 1.90
CA VAL A 93 0.31 12.52 2.95
C VAL A 93 1.18 12.13 4.15
N PRO A 94 0.77 12.48 5.39
CA PRO A 94 1.49 12.09 6.60
C PRO A 94 1.70 10.57 6.69
N ARG A 95 2.91 10.13 7.02
CA ARG A 95 3.25 8.69 7.11
C ARG A 95 2.51 7.96 8.23
N ASN A 96 2.12 8.68 9.30
CA ASN A 96 1.41 8.09 10.44
C ASN A 96 0.06 7.47 10.06
N VAL A 97 -0.48 7.78 8.86
CA VAL A 97 -1.66 7.09 8.33
C VAL A 97 -1.40 5.60 8.04
N ILE A 98 -0.14 5.17 7.92
CA ILE A 98 0.19 3.74 7.92
C ILE A 98 0.29 3.28 9.36
N HIS A 99 -0.62 2.40 9.75
CA HIS A 99 -0.55 1.72 11.03
C HIS A 99 0.57 0.66 10.97
N HIS A 100 0.46 -0.29 10.03
CA HIS A 100 1.49 -1.28 9.74
C HIS A 100 1.45 -1.69 8.26
N MET A 101 2.61 -1.92 7.65
CA MET A 101 2.79 -2.46 6.30
C MET A 101 3.73 -3.66 6.41
N ILE A 102 3.41 -4.76 5.74
CA ILE A 102 4.30 -5.93 5.67
C ILE A 102 4.50 -6.34 4.22
N MET A 103 5.76 -6.54 3.84
CA MET A 103 6.13 -7.17 2.58
C MET A 103 6.47 -8.64 2.85
N VAL A 104 5.81 -9.52 2.10
CA VAL A 104 5.96 -10.97 2.17
C VAL A 104 6.68 -11.46 0.92
N ASN A 105 7.65 -12.33 1.13
CA ASN A 105 8.31 -13.09 0.09
C ASN A 105 7.69 -14.48 0.02
N PHE A 106 6.93 -14.75 -1.06
CA PHE A 106 6.27 -16.02 -1.29
C PHE A 106 7.19 -17.07 -1.95
N SER A 107 8.40 -16.67 -2.36
CA SER A 107 9.41 -17.58 -2.90
C SER A 107 10.32 -18.15 -1.81
N ARG A 108 10.21 -17.68 -0.57
CA ARG A 108 11.02 -18.13 0.57
C ARG A 108 10.15 -18.36 1.80
N ARG A 109 10.57 -19.32 2.63
CA ARG A 109 9.98 -19.53 3.96
C ARG A 109 10.81 -18.84 5.04
N MET A 110 10.19 -18.61 6.19
CA MET A 110 10.90 -18.24 7.42
C MET A 110 11.82 -19.38 7.87
N LEU A 111 12.89 -19.02 8.58
CA LEU A 111 13.92 -19.96 9.02
C LEU A 111 13.35 -21.02 9.99
N LEU A 112 12.58 -20.57 10.99
CA LEU A 112 12.21 -21.38 12.16
C LEU A 112 10.87 -22.12 12.03
N TYR A 113 9.91 -21.63 11.24
CA TYR A 113 8.58 -22.21 11.13
C TYR A 113 8.01 -22.09 9.71
N PRO A 114 7.03 -22.93 9.32
CA PRO A 114 6.55 -23.02 7.95
C PRO A 114 5.56 -21.89 7.60
N ALA A 115 6.08 -20.67 7.53
CA ALA A 115 5.37 -19.50 7.01
C ALA A 115 6.18 -18.83 5.90
N SER A 116 5.51 -18.10 5.01
CA SER A 116 6.18 -17.23 4.03
C SER A 116 7.05 -16.20 4.75
N GLU A 117 8.21 -15.90 4.19
CA GLU A 117 9.14 -14.93 4.77
C GLU A 117 8.52 -13.53 4.81
N ARG A 118 8.54 -12.88 5.99
CA ARG A 118 8.26 -11.44 6.12
C ARG A 118 9.56 -10.69 5.83
N LEU A 119 9.67 -10.17 4.62
CA LEU A 119 10.89 -9.55 4.10
C LEU A 119 11.19 -8.22 4.78
N MET A 120 10.16 -7.39 4.98
CA MET A 120 10.26 -6.12 5.68
C MET A 120 8.92 -5.70 6.27
N GLY A 121 8.97 -4.80 7.24
CA GLY A 121 7.81 -4.11 7.78
C GLY A 121 8.08 -2.61 7.91
N ALA A 122 7.01 -1.83 7.81
CA ALA A 122 7.01 -0.40 8.11
C ALA A 122 5.74 -0.07 8.90
N GLY A 123 5.72 1.02 9.65
CA GLY A 123 4.56 1.44 10.41
C GLY A 123 4.73 2.87 10.89
N THR A 124 3.80 3.33 11.73
CA THR A 124 3.86 4.67 12.33
C THR A 124 5.17 4.91 13.09
N GLU A 125 5.74 3.86 13.66
CA GLU A 125 6.93 3.88 14.51
C GLU A 125 8.24 3.59 13.74
N THR A 126 8.16 3.35 12.43
CA THR A 126 9.33 2.93 11.64
C THR A 126 9.74 4.01 10.66
N GLU A 127 10.94 4.54 10.82
CA GLU A 127 11.59 5.43 9.85
C GLU A 127 12.00 4.70 8.57
N ASP A 128 12.55 5.44 7.62
CA ASP A 128 13.23 4.84 6.47
C ASP A 128 14.48 4.08 6.94
N ILE A 129 14.72 2.91 6.37
CA ILE A 129 15.81 2.02 6.80
C ILE A 129 16.85 1.91 5.71
N LYS A 130 18.12 2.03 6.09
CA LYS A 130 19.25 1.75 5.22
C LYS A 130 20.36 1.07 6.02
N VAL A 131 20.71 -0.15 5.61
CA VAL A 131 21.85 -0.88 6.20
C VAL A 131 23.15 -0.60 5.42
N PRO A 132 24.34 -0.93 5.96
CA PRO A 132 25.61 -0.87 5.22
C PRO A 132 25.61 -1.71 3.94
N LYS A 133 26.52 -1.44 2.99
CA LYS A 133 26.57 -2.17 1.70
C LYS A 133 26.91 -3.65 1.83
N SER A 134 27.55 -4.05 2.94
CA SER A 134 27.91 -5.44 3.24
C SER A 134 26.76 -6.26 3.84
N ILE A 135 25.61 -5.65 4.13
CA ILE A 135 24.45 -6.29 4.73
C ILE A 135 23.26 -6.11 3.79
N GLY A 136 22.50 -7.17 3.59
CA GLY A 136 21.26 -7.12 2.83
C GLY A 136 20.57 -8.47 2.74
N VAL A 137 19.40 -8.49 2.11
CA VAL A 137 18.68 -9.71 1.77
C VAL A 137 18.96 -10.03 0.30
N PRO A 138 19.44 -11.24 -0.04
CA PRO A 138 19.66 -11.61 -1.42
C PRO A 138 18.31 -11.81 -2.13
N MET A 139 18.16 -11.12 -3.26
CA MET A 139 16.97 -11.09 -4.11
C MET A 139 17.33 -11.56 -5.52
N LYS A 140 16.42 -12.26 -6.18
CA LYS A 140 16.60 -12.74 -7.55
C LYS A 140 15.41 -12.36 -8.43
N PRO A 141 15.62 -12.17 -9.74
CA PRO A 141 14.54 -11.97 -10.68
C PRO A 141 13.50 -13.11 -10.59
N GLY A 142 12.22 -12.76 -10.67
CA GLY A 142 11.09 -13.70 -10.60
C GLY A 142 10.68 -14.13 -9.20
N MET A 143 11.33 -13.64 -8.13
CA MET A 143 10.81 -13.86 -6.77
C MET A 143 9.42 -13.24 -6.63
N LYS A 144 8.47 -14.02 -6.13
CA LYS A 144 7.07 -13.62 -5.95
C LYS A 144 6.94 -12.89 -4.63
N LEU A 145 6.65 -11.60 -4.69
CA LEU A 145 6.47 -10.76 -3.52
C LEU A 145 5.01 -10.30 -3.43
N GLY A 146 4.63 -9.84 -2.25
CA GLY A 146 3.45 -9.01 -2.12
C GLY A 146 3.49 -8.19 -0.85
N MET A 147 2.65 -7.18 -0.78
CA MET A 147 2.52 -6.34 0.39
C MET A 147 1.06 -6.11 0.74
N TYR A 148 0.81 -5.93 2.02
CA TYR A 148 -0.47 -5.49 2.54
C TYR A 148 -0.22 -4.38 3.55
N VAL A 149 -1.18 -3.46 3.65
CA VAL A 149 -1.11 -2.25 4.45
C VAL A 149 -2.34 -2.18 5.34
N ALA A 150 -2.10 -1.84 6.58
CA ALA A 150 -3.07 -1.43 7.57
C ALA A 150 -3.05 0.10 7.62
N TRP A 151 -4.21 0.71 7.41
CA TRP A 151 -4.36 2.15 7.44
C TRP A 151 -4.98 2.60 8.76
N HIS A 152 -4.56 3.76 9.23
CA HIS A 152 -5.18 4.49 10.33
C HIS A 152 -5.14 5.99 10.02
N ASN A 153 -6.11 6.48 9.24
CA ASN A 153 -6.15 7.89 8.88
C ASN A 153 -6.75 8.74 10.02
N ASP A 154 -5.89 9.35 10.83
CA ASP A 154 -6.25 10.24 11.93
C ASP A 154 -6.16 11.74 11.56
N THR A 155 -6.06 12.06 10.26
CA THR A 155 -5.76 13.43 9.78
C THR A 155 -6.93 14.40 9.90
N GLY A 156 -8.10 13.95 10.36
CA GLY A 156 -9.31 14.75 10.51
C GLY A 156 -10.13 14.92 9.23
N LYS A 157 -9.73 14.28 8.12
CA LYS A 157 -10.42 14.33 6.83
C LYS A 157 -10.20 13.04 6.04
N ASP A 158 -11.14 12.73 5.15
CA ASP A 158 -10.97 11.62 4.20
C ASP A 158 -9.83 11.95 3.23
N LEU A 159 -9.04 10.92 2.88
CA LEU A 159 -7.98 11.03 1.88
C LEU A 159 -8.34 10.16 0.68
N HIS A 160 -8.31 10.77 -0.50
CA HIS A 160 -8.72 10.15 -1.75
C HIS A 160 -7.54 9.92 -2.68
N GLY A 161 -7.58 8.81 -3.42
CA GLY A 161 -6.58 8.46 -4.42
C GLY A 161 -5.15 8.37 -3.91
N VAL A 162 -4.95 7.97 -2.65
CA VAL A 162 -3.63 7.91 -2.02
C VAL A 162 -2.76 6.89 -2.74
N GLN A 163 -1.54 7.28 -3.09
CA GLN A 163 -0.51 6.40 -3.65
C GLN A 163 0.61 6.21 -2.63
N MET A 164 0.97 4.96 -2.41
CA MET A 164 2.17 4.58 -1.67
C MET A 164 3.31 4.31 -2.64
N LYS A 165 4.45 4.98 -2.44
CA LYS A 165 5.69 4.74 -3.18
C LYS A 165 6.73 4.20 -2.22
N LEU A 166 7.22 3.01 -2.52
CA LEU A 166 8.28 2.36 -1.77
C LEU A 166 9.54 2.28 -2.64
N ARG A 167 10.55 3.06 -2.31
CA ARG A 167 11.85 3.05 -2.97
C ARG A 167 12.74 2.04 -2.29
N MET A 168 12.93 0.89 -2.92
CA MET A 168 13.77 -0.21 -2.45
C MET A 168 15.22 0.03 -2.86
N LEU A 169 16.11 0.14 -1.90
CA LEU A 169 17.54 0.37 -2.12
C LEU A 169 18.23 -0.97 -2.38
N TRP A 170 18.94 -1.10 -3.49
CA TRP A 170 19.65 -2.34 -3.81
C TRP A 170 21.14 -2.13 -4.11
N THR A 171 21.91 -3.20 -4.05
CA THR A 171 23.26 -3.29 -4.63
C THR A 171 23.38 -4.54 -5.48
N PRO A 172 24.18 -4.52 -6.56
CA PRO A 172 24.55 -5.74 -7.26
C PRO A 172 25.14 -6.78 -6.32
#